data_AF-A0A917WJ87-F1
#
_entry.id   AF-A0A917WJ87-F1
#
_cell.length_a   1.000
_cell.length_b   1.000
_cell.length_c   1.000
_cell.angle_alpha   90.00
_cell.angle_beta   90.00
_cell.angle_gamma   90.00
#
_symmetry.space_group_name_H-M   'P 1'
#
loop_
_entity.id
_entity.type
_entity.pdbx_description
1 polymer ?
#
loop_
_entity_poly.entity_id
_entity_poly.type
_entity_poly.pdbx_seq_one_letter_code
_entity_poly.pdbx_strand_id
1 'polypeptide(L)'
;MSVDDWHYLPTRTRAGALQRGLGRGAFRARFDPAAPDLVYACVRRDHRWFAPFDERGIYLARLVRDLALPVGPLVAELYSAADDVDHVLGVLTALGRSGSDEVIESLRRYIGIGPHWIDVLQSIARDWPANWWDDLLPVAADRLRMTGVPDSFLPAALPWRDWTGRLPLPEAPVTVTLPHDACEPAGPDAVPAARGWVREPDSERYWRGLTILADHGDESDAPALLDGLGWLDRRPDDLCGYDRLLAGLVRIGGSAASAALPNIRRLWFSPHSYERTSYLQARLALEPAECDGALAEGLWDCETGVRLLSVRHVTADARTRRRLEYLRDDPIEEPEVRAAAAERLLLEDAAAA
;
A
#
# COMPACT_ATOMS: atom_id res chain seq x y z
N MET A 1 6.55 -19.98 -18.46
CA MET A 1 5.76 -20.47 -17.31
C MET A 1 4.35 -19.96 -17.49
N SER A 2 3.35 -20.83 -17.40
CA SER A 2 1.95 -20.40 -17.44
C SER A 2 1.71 -19.35 -16.35
N VAL A 3 0.88 -18.34 -16.63
CA VAL A 3 0.46 -17.32 -15.66
C VAL A 3 -0.26 -17.96 -14.45
N ASP A 4 -0.73 -19.21 -14.59
CA ASP A 4 -1.58 -19.95 -13.65
C ASP A 4 -0.89 -20.71 -12.50
N ASP A 5 0.44 -20.69 -12.32
CA ASP A 5 1.09 -21.50 -11.25
C ASP A 5 2.04 -20.70 -10.35
N TRP A 6 1.79 -19.38 -10.24
CA TRP A 6 2.58 -18.56 -9.34
C TRP A 6 1.98 -18.51 -7.93
N HIS A 7 2.82 -18.73 -6.93
CA HIS A 7 2.49 -18.60 -5.52
C HIS A 7 3.54 -17.79 -4.77
N TYR A 8 3.10 -17.09 -3.73
CA TYR A 8 4.02 -16.47 -2.78
C TYR A 8 4.88 -17.52 -2.10
N LEU A 9 6.17 -17.21 -1.94
CA LEU A 9 7.07 -18.03 -1.16
C LEU A 9 6.70 -18.01 0.34
N PRO A 10 7.14 -19.01 1.12
CA PRO A 10 6.78 -19.09 2.53
C PRO A 10 7.19 -17.84 3.31
N THR A 11 6.28 -17.31 4.14
CA THR A 11 6.40 -16.05 4.90
C THR A 11 7.58 -15.99 5.87
N ARG A 12 8.15 -17.16 6.21
CA ARG A 12 9.35 -17.32 7.04
C ARG A 12 10.65 -17.08 6.28
N THR A 13 10.63 -17.24 4.96
CA THR A 13 11.78 -16.97 4.09
C THR A 13 11.93 -15.48 3.87
N ARG A 14 13.17 -15.03 3.59
CA ARG A 14 13.45 -13.63 3.24
C ARG A 14 12.68 -13.20 1.99
N ALA A 15 12.74 -14.02 0.94
CA ALA A 15 12.03 -13.79 -0.31
C ALA A 15 10.50 -13.68 -0.09
N GLY A 16 9.88 -14.62 0.63
CA GLY A 16 8.45 -14.56 0.93
C GLY A 16 8.03 -13.39 1.82
N ALA A 17 8.94 -12.85 2.64
CA ALA A 17 8.70 -11.63 3.41
C ALA A 17 8.77 -10.38 2.52
N LEU A 18 9.79 -10.27 1.65
CA LEU A 18 9.94 -9.19 0.69
C LEU A 18 8.75 -9.13 -0.29
N GLN A 19 8.34 -10.29 -0.81
CA GLN A 19 7.19 -10.41 -1.72
C GLN A 19 5.90 -9.84 -1.13
N ARG A 20 5.75 -9.81 0.19
CA ARG A 20 4.55 -9.31 0.90
C ARG A 20 4.75 -7.92 1.49
N GLY A 21 5.89 -7.28 1.24
CA GLY A 21 6.23 -5.97 1.80
C GLY A 21 6.41 -5.97 3.32
N LEU A 22 6.72 -7.12 3.92
CA LEU A 22 6.85 -7.22 5.38
C LEU A 22 8.13 -6.55 5.86
N GLY A 23 8.05 -5.83 6.98
CA GLY A 23 9.19 -5.12 7.54
C GLY A 23 10.37 -6.01 7.91
N ARG A 24 10.13 -7.26 8.33
CA ARG A 24 11.22 -8.21 8.59
C ARG A 24 11.98 -8.61 7.32
N GLY A 25 11.34 -8.54 6.15
CA GLY A 25 11.99 -8.77 4.86
C GLY A 25 13.05 -7.71 4.63
N ALA A 26 12.66 -6.44 4.75
CA ALA A 26 13.56 -5.30 4.59
C ALA A 26 14.67 -5.28 5.64
N PHE A 27 14.34 -5.51 6.92
CA PHE A 27 15.34 -5.55 7.98
C PHE A 27 16.39 -6.64 7.73
N ARG A 28 15.97 -7.85 7.31
CA ARG A 28 16.89 -8.97 7.07
C ARG A 28 17.72 -8.79 5.80
N ALA A 29 17.19 -8.13 4.78
CA ALA A 29 17.90 -7.87 3.52
C ALA A 29 19.24 -7.15 3.73
N ARG A 30 19.31 -6.25 4.73
CA ARG A 30 20.52 -5.50 5.09
C ARG A 30 21.72 -6.36 5.50
N PHE A 31 21.49 -7.62 5.87
CA PHE A 31 22.52 -8.53 6.36
C PHE A 31 22.71 -9.75 5.44
N ASP A 32 22.07 -9.73 4.27
CA ASP A 32 22.00 -10.89 3.39
C ASP A 32 22.69 -10.60 2.06
N PRO A 33 23.78 -11.32 1.72
CA PRO A 33 24.47 -11.11 0.44
C PRO A 33 23.62 -11.48 -0.78
N ALA A 34 22.55 -12.28 -0.61
CA ALA A 34 21.60 -12.60 -1.68
C ALA A 34 20.48 -11.55 -1.83
N ALA A 35 20.42 -10.53 -0.98
CA ALA A 35 19.36 -9.53 -1.02
C ALA A 35 19.21 -8.79 -2.36
N PRO A 36 20.30 -8.40 -3.08
CA PRO A 36 20.18 -7.74 -4.38
C PRO A 36 19.29 -8.51 -5.37
N ASP A 37 19.55 -9.81 -5.54
CA ASP A 37 18.81 -10.65 -6.49
C ASP A 37 17.34 -10.80 -6.07
N LEU A 38 17.08 -10.91 -4.76
CA LEU A 38 15.72 -11.00 -4.23
C LEU A 38 14.93 -9.70 -4.44
N VAL A 39 15.57 -8.54 -4.27
CA VAL A 39 14.94 -7.23 -4.51
C VAL A 39 14.64 -7.06 -5.99
N TYR A 40 15.60 -7.32 -6.89
CA TYR A 40 15.32 -7.29 -8.33
C TYR A 40 14.24 -8.27 -8.75
N ALA A 41 14.19 -9.47 -8.15
CA ALA A 41 13.12 -10.42 -8.43
C ALA A 41 11.75 -9.89 -7.99
N CYS A 42 11.67 -9.18 -6.85
CA CYS A 42 10.43 -8.55 -6.40
C CYS A 42 10.04 -7.32 -7.24
N VAL A 43 11.01 -6.61 -7.83
CA VAL A 43 10.72 -5.48 -8.73
C VAL A 43 10.30 -5.95 -10.12
N ARG A 44 10.82 -7.08 -10.61
CA ARG A 44 10.46 -7.63 -11.93
C ARG A 44 9.12 -8.35 -12.00
N ARG A 45 8.57 -8.70 -10.84
CA ARG A 45 7.27 -9.35 -10.76
C ARG A 45 6.39 -8.55 -9.83
N ASP A 46 5.23 -8.12 -10.35
CA ASP A 46 4.23 -7.55 -9.47
C ASP A 46 3.74 -8.60 -8.47
N HIS A 47 4.05 -8.37 -7.21
CA HIS A 47 3.60 -9.18 -6.09
C HIS A 47 2.42 -8.53 -5.38
N ARG A 48 1.98 -7.33 -5.75
CA ARG A 48 0.86 -6.66 -5.09
C ARG A 48 -0.39 -7.50 -5.27
N TRP A 49 -1.10 -7.75 -4.18
CA TRP A 49 -2.37 -8.49 -4.26
C TRP A 49 -3.43 -7.62 -4.95
N PHE A 50 -3.48 -6.34 -4.57
CA PHE A 50 -4.39 -5.37 -5.15
C PHE A 50 -3.63 -4.07 -5.39
N ALA A 51 -3.05 -3.96 -6.59
CA ALA A 51 -2.12 -2.91 -6.98
C ALA A 51 -2.55 -1.47 -6.64
N PRO A 52 -3.83 -1.06 -6.76
CA PRO A 52 -4.24 0.33 -6.49
C PRO A 52 -4.07 0.78 -5.04
N PHE A 53 -3.94 -0.16 -4.09
CA PHE A 53 -3.92 0.13 -2.65
C PHE A 53 -2.67 -0.41 -1.95
N ASP A 54 -1.68 -0.83 -2.72
CA ASP A 54 -0.49 -1.52 -2.21
C ASP A 54 0.77 -0.66 -2.41
N GLU A 55 1.35 -0.20 -1.32
CA GLU A 55 2.41 0.82 -1.32
C GLU A 55 3.84 0.23 -1.45
N ARG A 56 3.96 -0.99 -1.98
CA ARG A 56 5.27 -1.68 -2.15
C ARG A 56 6.28 -0.94 -3.01
N GLY A 57 5.89 0.01 -3.86
CA GLY A 57 6.83 0.82 -4.65
C GLY A 57 7.84 1.58 -3.77
N ILE A 58 7.35 2.26 -2.74
CA ILE A 58 8.17 2.99 -1.76
C ILE A 58 9.09 2.04 -0.98
N TYR A 59 8.55 0.89 -0.56
CA TYR A 59 9.29 -0.16 0.14
C TYR A 59 10.47 -0.68 -0.68
N LEU A 60 10.23 -1.02 -1.95
CA LEU A 60 11.27 -1.54 -2.85
C LEU A 60 12.27 -0.44 -3.23
N ALA A 61 11.83 0.81 -3.41
CA ALA A 61 12.72 1.95 -3.66
C ALA A 61 13.72 2.18 -2.51
N ARG A 62 13.26 2.11 -1.26
CA ARG A 62 14.17 2.18 -0.09
C ARG A 62 15.16 1.04 -0.09
N LEU A 63 14.75 -0.18 -0.43
CA LEU A 63 15.67 -1.32 -0.51
C LEU A 63 16.72 -1.16 -1.61
N VAL A 64 16.32 -0.66 -2.78
CA VAL A 64 17.24 -0.35 -3.89
C VAL A 64 18.28 0.68 -3.42
N ARG A 65 17.85 1.76 -2.77
CA ARG A 65 18.76 2.78 -2.23
C ARG A 65 19.65 2.23 -1.12
N ASP A 66 19.07 1.61 -0.10
CA ASP A 66 19.78 1.20 1.12
C ASP A 66 20.80 0.07 0.87
N LEU A 67 20.57 -0.75 -0.16
CA LEU A 67 21.51 -1.79 -0.61
C LEU A 67 22.44 -1.28 -1.73
N ALA A 68 22.35 0.00 -2.11
CA ALA A 68 23.11 0.62 -3.19
C ALA A 68 23.04 -0.18 -4.51
N LEU A 69 21.84 -0.63 -4.87
CA LEU A 69 21.63 -1.40 -6.10
C LEU A 69 21.67 -0.48 -7.33
N PRO A 70 22.37 -0.87 -8.41
CA PRO A 70 22.28 -0.16 -9.68
C PRO A 70 20.84 -0.03 -10.19
N VAL A 71 20.48 1.14 -10.71
CA VAL A 71 19.12 1.36 -11.24
C VAL A 71 18.97 0.92 -12.70
N GLY A 72 20.07 0.74 -13.43
CA GLY A 72 20.09 0.28 -14.82
C GLY A 72 19.20 -0.93 -15.12
N PRO A 73 19.22 -2.02 -14.32
CA PRO A 73 18.31 -3.16 -14.51
C PRO A 73 16.82 -2.80 -14.38
N LEU A 74 16.45 -1.84 -13.52
CA LEU A 74 15.06 -1.38 -13.36
C LEU A 74 14.63 -0.55 -14.57
N VAL A 75 15.53 0.31 -15.05
CA VAL A 75 15.31 1.08 -16.27
C VAL A 75 15.15 0.12 -17.45
N ALA A 76 16.00 -0.88 -17.58
CA ALA A 76 15.89 -1.89 -18.63
C ALA A 76 14.54 -2.63 -18.58
N GLU A 77 14.07 -2.99 -17.37
CA GLU A 77 12.76 -3.62 -17.17
C GLU A 77 11.61 -2.72 -17.64
N LEU A 78 11.66 -1.42 -17.31
CA LEU A 78 10.68 -0.43 -17.79
C LEU A 78 10.62 -0.39 -19.34
N TYR A 79 11.75 -0.53 -20.02
CA TYR A 79 11.82 -0.58 -21.48
C TYR A 79 11.37 -1.92 -22.09
N SER A 80 11.46 -3.03 -21.35
CA SER A 80 11.05 -4.36 -21.84
C SER A 80 9.60 -4.72 -21.55
N ALA A 81 8.95 -4.02 -20.62
CA ALA A 81 7.57 -4.27 -20.24
C ALA A 81 6.60 -4.04 -21.40
N ALA A 82 5.98 -5.11 -21.88
CA ALA A 82 5.02 -5.05 -22.99
C ALA A 82 3.65 -4.51 -22.53
N ASP A 83 3.15 -5.00 -21.40
CA ASP A 83 1.75 -4.83 -21.02
C ASP A 83 1.53 -3.86 -19.83
N ASP A 84 2.38 -3.95 -18.79
CA ASP A 84 2.23 -3.19 -17.56
C ASP A 84 3.59 -2.80 -16.97
N VAL A 85 3.73 -1.52 -16.63
CA VAL A 85 4.94 -0.91 -16.05
C VAL A 85 4.76 -0.49 -14.59
N ASP A 86 3.56 -0.55 -14.02
CA ASP A 86 3.21 0.11 -12.75
C ASP A 86 4.12 -0.32 -11.60
N HIS A 87 4.41 -1.62 -11.53
CA HIS A 87 5.21 -2.22 -10.47
C HIS A 87 6.67 -1.74 -10.46
N VAL A 88 7.30 -1.54 -11.63
CA VAL A 88 8.66 -0.97 -11.73
C VAL A 88 8.64 0.56 -11.71
N LEU A 89 7.61 1.16 -12.29
CA LEU A 89 7.43 2.61 -12.35
C LEU A 89 7.30 3.21 -10.96
N GLY A 90 6.51 2.60 -10.06
CA GLY A 90 6.40 3.08 -8.68
C GLY A 90 7.75 3.15 -7.95
N VAL A 91 8.66 2.21 -8.24
CA VAL A 91 10.02 2.19 -7.66
C VAL A 91 10.88 3.31 -8.25
N LEU A 92 10.88 3.46 -9.58
CA LEU A 92 11.65 4.50 -10.26
C LEU A 92 11.13 5.91 -9.91
N THR A 93 9.82 6.12 -9.87
CA THR A 93 9.23 7.42 -9.49
C THR A 93 9.62 7.80 -8.07
N ALA A 94 9.61 6.86 -7.12
CA ALA A 94 10.04 7.11 -5.75
C ALA A 94 11.55 7.45 -5.66
N LEU A 95 12.41 6.70 -6.39
CA LEU A 95 13.84 6.98 -6.45
C LEU A 95 14.14 8.35 -7.06
N GLY A 96 13.47 8.70 -8.18
CA GLY A 96 13.62 10.00 -8.82
C GLY A 96 13.15 11.14 -7.93
N ARG A 97 11.99 11.00 -7.25
CA ARG A 97 11.47 11.98 -6.27
C ARG A 97 12.47 12.24 -5.15
N SER A 98 13.24 11.22 -4.77
CA SER A 98 14.26 11.32 -3.72
C SER A 98 15.60 11.91 -4.18
N GLY A 99 15.75 12.27 -5.46
CA GLY A 99 16.93 12.95 -6.00
C GLY A 99 17.90 12.07 -6.79
N SER A 100 17.47 10.90 -7.30
CA SER A 100 18.33 10.07 -8.14
C SER A 100 18.41 10.60 -9.58
N ASP A 101 19.46 11.37 -9.89
CA ASP A 101 19.68 11.98 -11.23
C ASP A 101 19.60 10.96 -12.37
N GLU A 102 20.23 9.80 -12.23
CA GLU A 102 20.19 8.73 -13.25
C GLU A 102 18.74 8.29 -13.56
N VAL A 103 17.89 8.22 -12.54
CA VAL A 103 16.48 7.84 -12.69
C VAL A 103 15.67 8.98 -13.30
N ILE A 104 15.90 10.21 -12.85
CA ILE A 104 15.25 11.41 -13.42
C ILE A 104 15.54 11.51 -14.91
N GLU A 105 16.81 11.42 -15.31
CA GLU A 105 17.20 11.43 -16.72
C GLU A 105 16.60 10.27 -17.51
N SER A 106 16.57 9.07 -16.92
CA SER A 106 16.03 7.88 -17.57
C SER A 106 14.53 7.95 -17.80
N LEU A 107 13.74 8.40 -16.81
CA LEU A 107 12.30 8.56 -16.95
C LEU A 107 11.95 9.69 -17.94
N ARG A 108 12.68 10.81 -17.90
CA ARG A 108 12.50 11.91 -18.87
C ARG A 108 12.82 11.45 -20.30
N ARG A 109 13.88 10.65 -20.49
CA ARG A 109 14.18 10.02 -21.77
C ARG A 109 13.09 9.04 -22.20
N TYR A 110 12.60 8.22 -21.28
CA TYR A 110 11.53 7.26 -21.54
C TYR A 110 10.26 7.96 -22.03
N ILE A 111 9.88 9.12 -21.48
CA ILE A 111 8.72 9.87 -21.95
C ILE A 111 8.81 10.24 -23.45
N GLY A 112 10.03 10.46 -23.97
CA GLY A 112 10.23 10.76 -25.38
C GLY A 112 10.12 9.56 -26.33
N ILE A 113 10.38 8.34 -25.87
CA ILE A 113 10.55 7.17 -26.77
C ILE A 113 9.77 5.92 -26.37
N GLY A 114 9.43 5.77 -25.09
CA GLY A 114 8.84 4.56 -24.52
C GLY A 114 7.37 4.36 -24.90
N PRO A 115 6.87 3.11 -24.90
CA PRO A 115 5.48 2.82 -25.22
C PRO A 115 4.50 3.36 -24.15
N HIS A 116 4.84 3.18 -22.86
CA HIS A 116 4.01 3.58 -21.71
C HIS A 116 4.30 5.01 -21.22
N TRP A 117 4.61 5.92 -22.14
CA TRP A 117 5.09 7.26 -21.80
C TRP A 117 4.05 8.11 -21.08
N ILE A 118 2.76 7.87 -21.31
CA ILE A 118 1.66 8.56 -20.61
C ILE A 118 1.62 8.15 -19.14
N ASP A 119 1.75 6.85 -18.84
CA ASP A 119 1.73 6.35 -17.46
C ASP A 119 2.93 6.90 -16.68
N VAL A 120 4.12 6.90 -17.31
CA VAL A 120 5.32 7.50 -16.73
C VAL A 120 5.14 9.00 -16.48
N LEU A 121 4.63 9.76 -17.47
CA LEU A 121 4.41 11.19 -17.34
C LEU A 121 3.38 11.51 -16.24
N GLN A 122 2.27 10.76 -16.18
CA GLN A 122 1.25 10.95 -15.14
C GLN A 122 1.78 10.58 -13.75
N SER A 123 2.59 9.53 -13.63
CA SER A 123 3.21 9.14 -12.37
C SER A 123 4.17 10.22 -11.86
N ILE A 124 5.09 10.72 -12.70
CA ILE A 124 5.98 11.81 -12.26
C ILE A 124 5.21 13.10 -11.98
N ALA A 125 4.15 13.40 -12.74
CA ALA A 125 3.38 14.62 -12.53
C ALA A 125 2.55 14.58 -11.23
N ARG A 126 2.11 13.40 -10.84
CA ARG A 126 1.43 13.14 -9.56
C ARG A 126 2.38 13.30 -8.38
N ASP A 127 3.59 12.76 -8.48
CA ASP A 127 4.46 12.56 -7.32
C ASP A 127 5.58 13.60 -7.19
N TRP A 128 5.97 14.27 -8.29
CA TRP A 128 7.09 15.22 -8.32
C TRP A 128 6.63 16.68 -8.37
N PRO A 129 7.47 17.63 -7.90
CA PRO A 129 7.20 19.06 -8.02
C PRO A 129 6.96 19.50 -9.48
N ALA A 130 6.02 20.43 -9.69
CA ALA A 130 5.61 20.89 -11.03
C ALA A 130 6.78 21.38 -11.91
N ASN A 131 7.74 22.07 -11.31
CA ASN A 131 8.91 22.58 -12.02
C ASN A 131 9.88 21.49 -12.52
N TRP A 132 9.66 20.22 -12.16
CA TRP A 132 10.47 19.09 -12.65
C TRP A 132 9.88 18.41 -13.89
N TRP A 133 8.63 18.72 -14.26
CA TRP A 133 7.94 18.08 -15.38
C TRP A 133 7.19 19.06 -16.30
N ASP A 134 6.90 20.30 -15.90
CA ASP A 134 6.15 21.24 -16.77
C ASP A 134 6.88 21.53 -18.09
N ASP A 135 8.20 21.44 -18.09
CA ASP A 135 9.04 21.61 -19.28
C ASP A 135 8.94 20.46 -20.29
N LEU A 136 8.27 19.35 -19.94
CA LEU A 136 8.00 18.23 -20.84
C LEU A 136 6.80 18.47 -21.76
N LEU A 137 6.08 19.59 -21.63
CA LEU A 137 4.92 19.90 -22.46
C LEU A 137 5.19 19.76 -23.97
N PRO A 138 6.29 20.31 -24.54
CA PRO A 138 6.57 20.17 -25.96
C PRO A 138 6.78 18.70 -26.37
N VAL A 139 7.45 17.92 -25.52
CA VAL A 139 7.67 16.48 -25.75
C VAL A 139 6.32 15.74 -25.78
N ALA A 140 5.45 15.99 -24.80
CA ALA A 140 4.13 15.40 -24.75
C ALA A 140 3.27 15.80 -25.97
N ALA A 141 3.34 17.06 -26.41
CA ALA A 141 2.64 17.53 -27.61
C ALA A 141 3.09 16.79 -28.88
N ASP A 142 4.40 16.58 -29.03
CA ASP A 142 4.99 15.84 -30.15
C ASP A 142 4.57 14.37 -30.11
N ARG A 143 4.63 13.75 -28.93
CA ARG A 143 4.19 12.36 -28.71
C ARG A 143 2.71 12.19 -29.07
N LEU A 144 1.81 13.02 -28.57
CA LEU A 144 0.38 12.96 -28.89
C LEU A 144 0.12 13.10 -30.40
N ARG A 145 0.85 13.98 -31.09
CA ARG A 145 0.77 14.09 -32.56
C ARG A 145 1.20 12.80 -33.28
N MET A 146 2.21 12.12 -32.76
CA MET A 146 2.77 10.92 -33.39
C MET A 146 1.97 9.65 -33.08
N THR A 147 1.52 9.49 -31.83
CA THR A 147 0.90 8.25 -31.34
C THR A 147 -0.61 8.34 -31.22
N GLY A 148 -1.18 9.54 -31.29
CA GLY A 148 -2.57 9.78 -30.92
C GLY A 148 -2.78 9.77 -29.40
N VAL A 149 -4.05 9.93 -29.01
CA VAL A 149 -4.52 9.86 -27.61
C VAL A 149 -4.94 8.40 -27.34
N PRO A 150 -4.32 7.69 -26.38
CA PRO A 150 -4.74 6.32 -26.06
C PRO A 150 -6.03 6.29 -25.24
N ASP A 151 -6.68 5.13 -25.18
CA ASP A 151 -7.91 4.94 -24.38
C ASP A 151 -7.69 5.14 -22.87
N SER A 152 -6.46 4.94 -22.38
CA SER A 152 -6.07 5.19 -20.98
C SER A 152 -5.90 6.68 -20.64
N PHE A 153 -6.11 7.59 -21.60
CA PHE A 153 -5.96 9.02 -21.40
C PHE A 153 -7.04 9.58 -20.47
N LEU A 154 -6.61 10.15 -19.33
CA LEU A 154 -7.48 10.79 -18.36
C LEU A 154 -7.22 12.31 -18.35
N PRO A 155 -8.07 13.13 -19.01
CA PRO A 155 -7.86 14.58 -19.09
C PRO A 155 -7.79 15.28 -17.72
N ALA A 156 -8.46 14.71 -16.72
CA ALA A 156 -8.50 15.24 -15.36
C ALA A 156 -7.23 14.94 -14.54
N ALA A 157 -6.37 14.02 -15.00
CA ALA A 157 -5.11 13.69 -14.34
C ALA A 157 -4.05 14.76 -14.60
N LEU A 158 -3.08 14.88 -13.68
CA LEU A 158 -1.85 15.61 -13.96
C LEU A 158 -1.01 14.83 -15.00
N PRO A 159 -0.26 15.51 -15.87
CA PRO A 159 -0.15 16.97 -16.01
C PRO A 159 -1.24 17.58 -16.92
N TRP A 160 -2.09 16.76 -17.54
CA TRP A 160 -3.05 17.17 -18.58
C TRP A 160 -3.98 18.28 -18.14
N ARG A 161 -4.52 18.16 -16.91
CA ARG A 161 -5.38 19.19 -16.32
C ARG A 161 -4.70 20.55 -16.28
N ASP A 162 -3.42 20.60 -15.92
CA ASP A 162 -2.65 21.85 -15.79
C ASP A 162 -2.14 22.36 -17.15
N TRP A 163 -2.09 21.49 -18.15
CA TRP A 163 -1.78 21.84 -19.54
C TRP A 163 -3.02 22.14 -20.39
N THR A 164 -4.22 22.13 -19.81
CA THR A 164 -5.47 22.50 -20.50
C THR A 164 -5.32 23.88 -21.16
N GLY A 165 -5.67 23.96 -22.44
CA GLY A 165 -5.53 25.20 -23.24
C GLY A 165 -4.11 25.48 -23.77
N ARG A 166 -3.09 24.71 -23.34
CA ARG A 166 -1.71 24.73 -23.89
C ARG A 166 -1.46 23.59 -24.88
N LEU A 167 -2.31 22.56 -24.88
CA LEU A 167 -2.29 21.40 -25.77
C LEU A 167 -3.62 21.28 -26.55
N PRO A 168 -3.60 20.77 -27.79
CA PRO A 168 -4.81 20.47 -28.56
C PRO A 168 -5.43 19.14 -28.08
N LEU A 169 -5.81 19.07 -26.80
CA LEU A 169 -6.46 17.89 -26.21
C LEU A 169 -7.95 17.85 -26.59
N PRO A 170 -8.54 16.66 -26.79
CA PRO A 170 -9.98 16.54 -26.92
C PRO A 170 -10.67 17.09 -25.66
N GLU A 171 -11.80 17.78 -25.83
CA GLU A 171 -12.60 18.25 -24.70
C GLU A 171 -12.99 17.04 -23.82
N ALA A 172 -12.70 17.13 -22.53
CA ALA A 172 -13.00 16.05 -21.60
C ALA A 172 -14.53 15.83 -21.55
N PRO A 173 -15.06 14.62 -21.75
CA PRO A 173 -16.37 14.31 -21.25
C PRO A 173 -16.33 14.42 -19.72
N VAL A 174 -16.93 15.49 -19.19
CA VAL A 174 -17.24 15.58 -17.77
C VAL A 174 -18.29 14.50 -17.51
N THR A 175 -17.89 13.42 -16.85
CA THR A 175 -18.52 12.81 -15.67
C THR A 175 -17.93 11.41 -15.52
N VAL A 176 -16.85 11.26 -14.73
CA VAL A 176 -16.62 9.96 -14.08
C VAL A 176 -17.58 9.94 -12.90
N THR A 177 -18.77 9.38 -13.13
CA THR A 177 -19.55 8.85 -12.02
C THR A 177 -18.71 7.67 -11.53
N LEU A 178 -17.93 7.87 -10.48
CA LEU A 178 -17.45 6.74 -9.70
C LEU A 178 -18.71 5.91 -9.41
N PRO A 179 -18.72 4.59 -9.64
CA PRO A 179 -19.77 3.76 -9.08
C PRO A 179 -19.63 3.90 -7.56
N HIS A 180 -20.34 4.88 -7.01
CA HIS A 180 -20.76 4.78 -5.63
C HIS A 180 -21.59 3.51 -5.60
N ASP A 181 -21.06 2.49 -4.92
CA ASP A 181 -21.90 1.64 -4.09
C ASP A 181 -22.68 2.56 -3.15
N ALA A 182 -23.75 3.16 -3.68
CA ALA A 182 -24.76 3.87 -2.93
C ALA A 182 -25.67 2.82 -2.29
N CYS A 183 -25.09 1.98 -1.44
CA CYS A 183 -25.79 1.69 -0.20
C CYS A 183 -25.47 2.86 0.72
N GLU A 184 -26.46 3.71 0.98
CA GLU A 184 -26.40 4.57 2.16
C GLU A 184 -25.91 3.72 3.36
N PRO A 185 -24.97 4.22 4.18
CA PRO A 185 -24.56 3.51 5.37
C PRO A 185 -25.82 3.21 6.18
N ALA A 186 -26.15 1.92 6.27
CA ALA A 186 -27.33 1.48 6.97
C ALA A 186 -27.08 1.74 8.46
N GLY A 187 -27.80 2.73 9.00
CA GLY A 187 -27.64 3.16 10.38
C GLY A 187 -28.05 2.10 11.41
N PRO A 188 -28.00 2.42 12.71
CA PRO A 188 -28.26 1.47 13.79
C PRO A 188 -29.66 0.82 13.72
N ASP A 189 -30.63 1.46 13.08
CA ASP A 189 -31.99 0.92 12.87
C ASP A 189 -32.00 -0.38 12.04
N ALA A 190 -30.95 -0.65 11.28
CA ALA A 190 -30.83 -1.87 10.47
C ALA A 190 -30.30 -3.09 11.26
N VAL A 191 -29.83 -2.91 12.50
CA VAL A 191 -29.23 -3.99 13.32
C VAL A 191 -30.19 -5.19 13.51
N PRO A 192 -31.49 -5.02 13.83
CA PRO A 192 -32.40 -6.16 13.95
C PRO A 192 -32.53 -6.98 12.66
N ALA A 193 -32.53 -6.34 11.50
CA ALA A 193 -32.58 -7.01 10.20
C ALA A 193 -31.24 -7.71 9.89
N ALA A 194 -30.12 -7.05 10.18
CA ALA A 194 -28.78 -7.60 10.01
C ALA A 194 -28.58 -8.89 10.81
N ARG A 195 -29.06 -8.94 12.08
CA ARG A 195 -29.07 -10.16 12.91
C ARG A 195 -29.84 -11.33 12.28
N GLY A 196 -30.86 -11.03 11.48
CA GLY A 196 -31.57 -12.02 10.67
C GLY A 196 -30.73 -12.50 9.49
N TRP A 197 -30.14 -11.57 8.72
CA TRP A 197 -29.37 -11.88 7.52
C TRP A 197 -28.10 -12.70 7.80
N VAL A 198 -27.42 -12.45 8.93
CA VAL A 198 -26.20 -13.21 9.29
C VAL A 198 -26.46 -14.66 9.67
N ARG A 199 -27.73 -15.11 9.77
CA ARG A 199 -28.06 -16.53 10.01
C ARG A 199 -28.05 -17.37 8.73
N GLU A 200 -27.91 -16.74 7.56
CA GLU A 200 -27.93 -17.40 6.26
C GLU A 200 -26.62 -17.09 5.50
N PRO A 201 -25.51 -17.80 5.77
CA PRO A 201 -24.19 -17.53 5.18
C PRO A 201 -24.08 -17.58 3.65
N ASP A 202 -25.05 -18.22 3.00
CA ASP A 202 -25.13 -18.36 1.55
C ASP A 202 -26.02 -17.27 0.90
N SER A 203 -26.60 -16.38 1.69
CA SER A 203 -27.45 -15.27 1.22
C SER A 203 -26.60 -14.10 0.72
N GLU A 204 -27.07 -13.43 -0.33
CA GLU A 204 -26.49 -12.18 -0.85
C GLU A 204 -26.43 -11.06 0.21
N ARG A 205 -27.29 -11.14 1.24
CA ARG A 205 -27.35 -10.15 2.32
C ARG A 205 -26.40 -10.45 3.48
N TYR A 206 -25.73 -11.61 3.47
CA TYR A 206 -24.88 -12.04 4.58
C TYR A 206 -23.77 -11.03 4.88
N TRP A 207 -22.99 -10.67 3.86
CA TRP A 207 -21.91 -9.68 4.00
C TRP A 207 -22.45 -8.32 4.44
N ARG A 208 -23.58 -7.87 3.88
CA ARG A 208 -24.24 -6.64 4.30
C ARG A 208 -24.68 -6.69 5.77
N GLY A 209 -25.17 -7.84 6.25
CA GLY A 209 -25.47 -8.06 7.65
C GLY A 209 -24.23 -7.90 8.52
N LEU A 210 -23.12 -8.57 8.16
CA LEU A 210 -21.87 -8.49 8.91
C LEU A 210 -21.32 -7.05 8.99
N THR A 211 -21.33 -6.31 7.89
CA THR A 211 -20.86 -4.91 7.88
C THR A 211 -21.70 -3.99 8.76
N ILE A 212 -23.03 -4.15 8.79
CA ILE A 212 -23.91 -3.41 9.72
C ILE A 212 -23.61 -3.77 11.17
N LEU A 213 -23.43 -5.06 11.48
CA LEU A 213 -23.10 -5.49 12.84
C LEU A 213 -21.70 -5.01 13.26
N ALA A 214 -20.73 -4.97 12.35
CA ALA A 214 -19.41 -4.43 12.61
C ALA A 214 -19.49 -2.93 12.99
N ASP A 215 -20.28 -2.14 12.25
CA ASP A 215 -20.40 -0.71 12.48
C ASP A 215 -21.28 -0.34 13.69
N HIS A 216 -22.35 -1.11 13.95
CA HIS A 216 -23.43 -0.72 14.86
C HIS A 216 -23.84 -1.78 15.90
N GLY A 217 -23.38 -3.02 15.78
CA GLY A 217 -23.71 -4.11 16.69
C GLY A 217 -23.17 -3.93 18.11
N ASP A 218 -23.61 -4.79 19.01
CA ASP A 218 -23.18 -4.83 20.41
C ASP A 218 -22.48 -6.17 20.75
N GLU A 219 -22.19 -6.41 22.03
CA GLU A 219 -21.49 -7.63 22.48
C GLU A 219 -22.18 -8.94 22.04
N SER A 220 -23.50 -8.93 21.83
CA SER A 220 -24.24 -10.10 21.35
C SER A 220 -23.95 -10.46 19.89
N ASP A 221 -23.36 -9.54 19.12
CA ASP A 221 -23.05 -9.72 17.71
C ASP A 221 -21.62 -10.21 17.45
N ALA A 222 -20.75 -10.23 18.47
CA ALA A 222 -19.37 -10.69 18.35
C ALA A 222 -19.22 -12.11 17.77
N PRO A 223 -20.05 -13.12 18.15
CA PRO A 223 -20.00 -14.45 17.52
C PRO A 223 -20.24 -14.41 16.01
N ALA A 224 -21.18 -13.58 15.54
CA ALA A 224 -21.47 -13.46 14.11
C ALA A 224 -20.30 -12.85 13.33
N LEU A 225 -19.60 -11.86 13.92
CA LEU A 225 -18.40 -11.28 13.31
C LEU A 225 -17.23 -12.27 13.27
N LEU A 226 -17.06 -13.09 14.31
CA LEU A 226 -16.05 -14.18 14.31
C LEU A 226 -16.36 -15.23 13.25
N ASP A 227 -17.63 -15.64 13.11
CA ASP A 227 -18.08 -16.52 12.03
C ASP A 227 -17.84 -15.89 10.65
N GLY A 228 -18.00 -14.56 10.55
CA GLY A 228 -17.66 -13.77 9.37
C GLY A 228 -16.18 -13.87 8.98
N LEU A 229 -15.25 -13.86 9.95
CA LEU A 229 -13.82 -14.09 9.66
C LEU A 229 -13.60 -15.50 9.07
N GLY A 230 -14.30 -16.51 9.60
CA GLY A 230 -14.26 -17.89 9.05
C GLY A 230 -14.94 -18.02 7.69
N TRP A 231 -15.92 -17.15 7.38
CA TRP A 231 -16.54 -17.05 6.07
C TRP A 231 -15.59 -16.44 5.02
N LEU A 232 -14.82 -15.42 5.40
CA LEU A 232 -13.75 -14.87 4.56
C LEU A 232 -12.63 -15.89 4.31
N ASP A 233 -12.24 -16.67 5.33
CA ASP A 233 -11.20 -17.70 5.19
C ASP A 233 -11.54 -18.79 4.15
N ARG A 234 -12.82 -18.99 3.83
CA ARG A 234 -13.27 -19.92 2.78
C ARG A 234 -13.23 -19.32 1.37
N ARG A 235 -12.83 -18.05 1.23
CA ARG A 235 -12.75 -17.28 -0.02
C ARG A 235 -11.33 -16.73 -0.19
N PRO A 236 -10.32 -17.59 -0.39
CA PRO A 236 -8.93 -17.15 -0.45
C PRO A 236 -8.61 -16.20 -1.62
N ASP A 237 -9.48 -16.15 -2.63
CA ASP A 237 -9.38 -15.23 -3.78
C ASP A 237 -9.96 -13.83 -3.47
N ASP A 238 -10.65 -13.67 -2.35
CA ASP A 238 -11.22 -12.40 -1.87
C ASP A 238 -10.72 -12.13 -0.44
N LEU A 239 -9.57 -11.46 -0.36
CA LEU A 239 -8.91 -11.15 0.91
C LEU A 239 -9.37 -9.82 1.53
N CYS A 240 -10.41 -9.20 0.97
CA CYS A 240 -10.92 -7.92 1.43
C CYS A 240 -11.95 -8.10 2.55
N GLY A 241 -12.05 -7.11 3.44
CA GLY A 241 -13.10 -6.99 4.45
C GLY A 241 -12.75 -7.53 5.84
N TYR A 242 -11.54 -8.07 6.04
CA TYR A 242 -11.11 -8.43 7.40
C TYR A 242 -10.96 -7.17 8.26
N ASP A 243 -10.44 -6.09 7.69
CA ASP A 243 -10.34 -4.78 8.32
C ASP A 243 -11.63 -4.32 9.01
N ARG A 244 -12.77 -4.42 8.32
CA ARG A 244 -14.07 -3.96 8.83
C ARG A 244 -14.60 -4.85 9.94
N LEU A 245 -14.50 -6.17 9.78
CA LEU A 245 -14.92 -7.11 10.84
C LEU A 245 -14.06 -6.96 12.09
N LEU A 246 -12.74 -6.79 11.92
CA LEU A 246 -11.81 -6.56 13.03
C LEU A 246 -12.06 -5.22 13.72
N ALA A 247 -12.32 -4.15 12.96
CA ALA A 247 -12.71 -2.85 13.53
C ALA A 247 -13.99 -2.98 14.36
N GLY A 248 -14.99 -3.72 13.88
CA GLY A 248 -16.22 -4.01 14.61
C GLY A 248 -15.98 -4.79 15.90
N LEU A 249 -15.17 -5.84 15.85
CA LEU A 249 -14.80 -6.64 17.03
C LEU A 249 -14.05 -5.80 18.07
N VAL A 250 -13.11 -4.95 17.65
CA VAL A 250 -12.38 -4.02 18.53
C VAL A 250 -13.32 -3.01 19.17
N ARG A 251 -14.25 -2.44 18.39
CA ARG A 251 -15.27 -1.49 18.88
C ARG A 251 -16.19 -2.13 19.92
N ILE A 252 -16.64 -3.36 19.67
CA ILE A 252 -17.49 -4.12 20.59
C ILE A 252 -16.72 -4.47 21.87
N GLY A 253 -15.45 -4.88 21.73
CA GLY A 253 -14.59 -5.26 22.84
C GLY A 253 -15.04 -6.54 23.55
N GLY A 254 -14.69 -6.66 24.82
CA GLY A 254 -15.01 -7.83 25.64
C GLY A 254 -14.16 -9.07 25.32
N SER A 255 -14.37 -10.15 26.08
CA SER A 255 -13.58 -11.39 25.93
C SER A 255 -13.83 -12.10 24.61
N ALA A 256 -15.00 -11.90 23.99
CA ALA A 256 -15.33 -12.47 22.68
C ALA A 256 -14.45 -11.89 21.57
N ALA A 257 -14.13 -10.58 21.61
CA ALA A 257 -13.25 -9.96 20.62
C ALA A 257 -11.84 -10.57 20.63
N SER A 258 -11.32 -10.97 21.79
CA SER A 258 -10.01 -11.63 21.91
C SER A 258 -9.93 -12.98 21.19
N ALA A 259 -11.06 -13.60 20.85
CA ALA A 259 -11.09 -14.82 20.05
C ALA A 259 -10.61 -14.59 18.60
N ALA A 260 -10.55 -13.33 18.13
CA ALA A 260 -10.01 -12.97 16.82
C ALA A 260 -8.47 -12.90 16.78
N LEU A 261 -7.77 -12.93 17.93
CA LEU A 261 -6.31 -12.81 17.97
C LEU A 261 -5.56 -13.83 17.09
N PRO A 262 -5.94 -15.12 17.01
CA PRO A 262 -5.32 -16.06 16.08
C PRO A 262 -5.46 -15.64 14.61
N ASN A 263 -6.62 -15.11 14.21
CA ASN A 263 -6.85 -14.58 12.86
C ASN A 263 -5.95 -13.36 12.61
N ILE A 264 -5.93 -12.38 13.53
CA ILE A 264 -5.12 -11.16 13.41
C ILE A 264 -3.62 -11.50 13.26
N ARG A 265 -3.11 -12.41 14.09
CA ARG A 265 -1.70 -12.84 14.04
C ARG A 265 -1.35 -13.55 12.73
N ARG A 266 -2.27 -14.32 12.16
CA ARG A 266 -2.10 -14.96 10.84
C ARG A 266 -2.15 -13.92 9.70
N LEU A 267 -3.12 -13.02 9.75
CA LEU A 267 -3.39 -12.00 8.73
C LEU A 267 -2.26 -10.97 8.61
N TRP A 268 -1.48 -10.74 9.66
CA TRP A 268 -0.25 -9.95 9.58
C TRP A 268 0.66 -10.40 8.43
N PHE A 269 0.68 -11.71 8.11
CA PHE A 269 1.49 -12.28 7.03
C PHE A 269 0.73 -12.46 5.69
N SER A 270 -0.48 -11.89 5.58
CA SER A 270 -1.28 -11.89 4.36
C SER A 270 -0.56 -11.19 3.21
N PRO A 271 -0.77 -11.61 1.95
CA PRO A 271 -0.35 -10.83 0.80
C PRO A 271 -1.19 -9.57 0.59
N HIS A 272 -2.35 -9.47 1.22
CA HIS A 272 -3.21 -8.29 1.19
C HIS A 272 -2.69 -7.26 2.20
N SER A 273 -1.63 -6.54 1.81
CA SER A 273 -0.91 -5.62 2.69
C SER A 273 -1.73 -4.40 3.08
N TYR A 274 -2.61 -3.91 2.20
CA TYR A 274 -3.49 -2.77 2.42
C TYR A 274 -4.19 -2.78 3.81
N GLU A 275 -4.78 -3.92 4.21
CA GLU A 275 -5.49 -4.05 5.48
C GLU A 275 -4.57 -4.26 6.71
N ARG A 276 -3.25 -4.34 6.51
CA ARG A 276 -2.29 -4.63 7.59
C ARG A 276 -2.28 -3.56 8.68
N THR A 277 -2.60 -2.32 8.33
CA THR A 277 -2.80 -1.24 9.32
C THR A 277 -3.91 -1.61 10.29
N SER A 278 -5.05 -2.07 9.79
CA SER A 278 -6.20 -2.51 10.60
C SER A 278 -5.87 -3.72 11.47
N TYR A 279 -5.04 -4.65 10.96
CA TYR A 279 -4.56 -5.79 11.76
C TYR A 279 -3.71 -5.33 12.94
N LEU A 280 -2.80 -4.38 12.72
CA LEU A 280 -1.94 -3.84 13.78
C LEU A 280 -2.76 -3.03 14.80
N GLN A 281 -3.72 -2.22 14.36
CA GLN A 281 -4.66 -1.50 15.23
C GLN A 281 -5.45 -2.46 16.12
N ALA A 282 -6.02 -3.51 15.52
CA ALA A 282 -6.79 -4.51 16.27
C ALA A 282 -5.91 -5.26 17.28
N ARG A 283 -4.67 -5.58 16.90
CA ARG A 283 -3.70 -6.20 17.81
C ARG A 283 -3.33 -5.28 18.97
N LEU A 284 -3.12 -3.99 18.73
CA LEU A 284 -2.84 -3.01 19.79
C LEU A 284 -4.00 -2.87 20.78
N ALA A 285 -5.24 -2.93 20.29
CA ALA A 285 -6.42 -2.82 21.13
C ALA A 285 -6.66 -4.10 21.98
N LEU A 286 -6.42 -5.28 21.40
CA LEU A 286 -6.78 -6.57 22.03
C LEU A 286 -5.63 -7.25 22.78
N GLU A 287 -4.36 -7.03 22.38
CA GLU A 287 -3.18 -7.61 23.04
C GLU A 287 -2.00 -6.63 23.19
N PRO A 288 -2.17 -5.43 23.78
CA PRO A 288 -1.14 -4.39 23.79
C PRO A 288 0.23 -4.87 24.32
N ALA A 289 0.24 -5.73 25.35
CA ALA A 289 1.47 -6.26 25.97
C ALA A 289 2.31 -7.16 25.04
N GLU A 290 1.73 -7.73 23.99
CA GLU A 290 2.38 -8.67 23.06
C GLU A 290 2.61 -8.03 21.67
N CYS A 291 2.34 -6.73 21.52
CA CYS A 291 2.36 -6.04 20.23
C CYS A 291 3.74 -5.49 19.83
N ASP A 292 4.69 -5.38 20.77
CA ASP A 292 6.01 -4.75 20.56
C ASP A 292 6.77 -5.32 19.35
N GLY A 293 6.73 -6.64 19.16
CA GLY A 293 7.37 -7.28 18.02
C GLY A 293 6.79 -6.86 16.67
N ALA A 294 5.47 -6.69 16.59
CA ALA A 294 4.79 -6.24 15.38
C ALA A 294 5.01 -4.75 15.12
N LEU A 295 5.02 -3.92 16.17
CA LEU A 295 5.35 -2.50 16.08
C LEU A 295 6.79 -2.29 15.60
N ALA A 296 7.75 -3.01 16.18
CA ALA A 296 9.15 -2.92 15.77
C ALA A 296 9.37 -3.40 14.33
N GLU A 297 8.66 -4.45 13.90
CA GLU A 297 8.64 -4.87 12.49
C GLU A 297 7.98 -3.81 11.60
N GLY A 298 6.88 -3.22 12.06
CA GLY A 298 6.07 -2.26 11.32
C GLY A 298 6.80 -0.97 10.92
N LEU A 299 7.86 -0.58 11.64
CA LEU A 299 8.76 0.52 11.23
C LEU A 299 9.47 0.30 9.88
N TRP A 300 9.42 -0.92 9.35
CA TRP A 300 10.02 -1.33 8.08
C TRP A 300 9.00 -1.78 7.05
N ASP A 301 7.71 -1.80 7.39
CA ASP A 301 6.64 -2.36 6.56
C ASP A 301 6.41 -1.52 5.29
N CYS A 302 5.77 -2.11 4.27
CA CYS A 302 5.45 -1.41 3.04
C CYS A 302 4.35 -0.37 3.18
N GLU A 303 3.39 -0.61 4.06
CA GLU A 303 2.23 0.27 4.22
C GLU A 303 2.55 1.48 5.12
N THR A 304 2.24 2.67 4.63
CA THR A 304 2.42 3.93 5.37
C THR A 304 1.63 3.92 6.68
N GLY A 305 0.40 3.43 6.68
CA GLY A 305 -0.42 3.33 7.89
C GLY A 305 0.19 2.44 8.97
N VAL A 306 0.84 1.34 8.58
CA VAL A 306 1.57 0.45 9.50
C VAL A 306 2.79 1.16 10.08
N ARG A 307 3.59 1.85 9.24
CA ARG A 307 4.75 2.63 9.70
C ARG A 307 4.33 3.74 10.65
N LEU A 308 3.28 4.50 10.33
CA LEU A 308 2.76 5.61 11.14
C LEU A 308 2.30 5.13 12.52
N LEU A 309 1.54 4.05 12.57
CA LEU A 309 1.08 3.46 13.82
C LEU A 309 2.25 2.92 14.65
N SER A 310 3.22 2.30 13.99
CA SER A 310 4.43 1.78 14.62
C SER A 310 5.27 2.90 15.24
N VAL A 311 5.48 4.01 14.53
CA VAL A 311 6.18 5.20 15.04
C VAL A 311 5.55 5.72 16.33
N ARG A 312 4.21 5.73 16.40
CA ARG A 312 3.47 6.26 17.55
C ARG A 312 3.52 5.36 18.78
N HIS A 313 3.57 4.04 18.60
CA HIS A 313 3.35 3.09 19.69
C HIS A 313 4.54 2.20 20.01
N VAL A 314 5.58 2.14 19.18
CA VAL A 314 6.75 1.29 19.43
C VAL A 314 7.42 1.66 20.75
N THR A 315 7.78 0.63 21.51
CA THR A 315 8.63 0.77 22.69
C THR A 315 10.00 1.34 22.27
N ALA A 316 10.41 2.40 22.96
CA ALA A 316 11.64 3.12 22.67
C ALA A 316 12.85 2.33 23.19
N ASP A 317 13.78 2.01 22.29
CA ASP A 317 15.10 1.48 22.58
C ASP A 317 16.13 2.04 21.60
N ALA A 318 17.41 1.73 21.77
CA ALA A 318 18.47 2.26 20.90
C ALA A 318 18.31 1.85 19.42
N ARG A 319 17.66 0.72 19.12
CA ARG A 319 17.42 0.24 17.77
C ARG A 319 16.21 0.94 17.15
N THR A 320 15.10 1.05 17.87
CA THR A 320 13.89 1.72 17.39
C THR A 320 14.15 3.21 17.21
N ARG A 321 14.88 3.85 18.14
CA ARG A 321 15.32 5.24 17.99
C ARG A 321 16.12 5.49 16.71
N ARG A 322 17.15 4.69 16.43
CA ARG A 322 17.92 4.80 15.16
C ARG A 322 17.04 4.64 13.94
N ARG A 323 16.00 3.81 14.02
CA ARG A 323 15.05 3.64 12.92
C ARG A 323 14.11 4.85 12.80
N LEU A 324 13.66 5.45 13.90
CA LEU A 324 12.89 6.69 13.88
C LEU A 324 13.71 7.84 13.27
N GLU A 325 14.99 7.97 13.62
CA GLU A 325 15.91 8.95 13.03
C GLU A 325 16.03 8.76 11.52
N TYR A 326 16.22 7.50 11.07
CA TYR A 326 16.20 7.18 9.65
C TYR A 326 14.88 7.61 9.00
N LEU A 327 13.72 7.27 9.58
CA LEU A 327 12.42 7.55 8.98
C LEU A 327 12.18 9.06 8.87
N ARG A 328 12.55 9.83 9.90
CA ARG A 328 12.49 11.31 9.90
C ARG A 328 13.24 11.91 8.71
N ASP A 329 14.43 11.40 8.43
CA ASP A 329 15.36 11.98 7.46
C ASP A 329 15.22 11.39 6.05
N ASP A 330 14.42 10.34 5.87
CA ASP A 330 14.31 9.60 4.61
C ASP A 330 13.51 10.38 3.54
N PRO A 331 14.11 10.87 2.44
CA PRO A 331 13.38 11.59 1.39
C PRO A 331 12.39 10.73 0.60
N ILE A 332 12.47 9.40 0.68
CA ILE A 332 11.51 8.44 0.11
C ILE A 332 10.32 8.23 1.06
N GLU A 333 10.40 8.68 2.32
CA GLU A 333 9.31 8.51 3.30
C GLU A 333 8.22 9.56 3.18
N GLU A 334 6.98 9.10 3.42
CA GLU A 334 5.80 9.92 3.38
C GLU A 334 5.90 11.04 4.41
N PRO A 335 5.53 12.29 4.06
CA PRO A 335 5.69 13.45 4.94
C PRO A 335 5.07 13.27 6.32
N GLU A 336 3.94 12.57 6.40
CA GLU A 336 3.24 12.28 7.67
C GLU A 336 4.01 11.33 8.58
N VAL A 337 4.67 10.31 8.03
CA VAL A 337 5.52 9.38 8.81
C VAL A 337 6.78 10.10 9.27
N ARG A 338 7.39 10.94 8.41
CA ARG A 338 8.54 11.77 8.79
C ARG A 338 8.22 12.72 9.94
N ALA A 339 7.08 13.40 9.84
CA ALA A 339 6.59 14.31 10.88
C ALA A 339 6.32 13.57 12.19
N ALA A 340 5.64 12.42 12.14
CA ALA A 340 5.39 11.60 13.33
C ALA A 340 6.69 11.09 13.97
N ALA A 341 7.68 10.70 13.16
CA ALA A 341 8.98 10.26 13.67
C ALA A 341 9.75 11.41 14.34
N ALA A 342 9.71 12.61 13.75
CA ALA A 342 10.29 13.82 14.34
C ALA A 342 9.66 14.14 15.70
N GLU A 343 8.33 14.15 15.77
CA GLU A 343 7.58 14.39 17.01
C GLU A 343 7.93 13.35 18.08
N ARG A 344 7.96 12.06 17.70
CA ARG A 344 8.29 10.97 18.62
C ARG A 344 9.68 11.13 19.24
N LEU A 345 10.68 11.47 18.43
CA LEU A 345 12.06 11.70 18.89
C LEU A 345 12.17 12.88 19.84
N LEU A 346 11.45 13.98 19.58
CA LEU A 346 11.41 15.14 20.47
C LEU A 346 10.83 14.78 21.85
N LEU A 347 9.76 13.97 21.87
CA LEU A 347 9.15 13.49 23.12
C LEU A 347 10.11 12.58 23.90
N GLU A 348 10.88 11.72 23.22
CA GLU A 348 11.89 10.87 23.86
C GLU A 348 13.04 11.70 24.47
N ASP A 349 13.51 12.72 23.75
CA ASP A 349 14.58 13.60 24.22
C ASP A 349 14.13 14.40 25.44
N ALA A 350 12.89 14.89 25.44
CA ALA A 350 12.30 15.59 26.58
C ALA A 350 12.10 14.68 27.81
N ALA A 351 11.85 13.38 27.61
CA ALA A 351 11.72 12.42 28.70
C ALA A 351 13.07 11.95 29.27
N ALA A 352 14.16 12.12 28.53
CA ALA A 352 15.52 11.76 28.94
C ALA A 352 16.30 12.92 29.60
N ALA A 353 15.82 14.16 29.43
CA ALA A 353 16.34 15.37 30.07
C ALA A 353 15.74 15.56 31.47
#